data_AF-A3Y9S9-F1
#
_entry.id   AF-A3Y9S9-F1
#
_cell.length_a   1.000
_cell.length_b   1.000
_cell.length_c   1.000
_cell.angle_alpha   90.00
_cell.angle_beta   90.00
_cell.angle_gamma   90.00
#
_symmetry.space_group_name_H-M   'P 1'
#
loop_
_entity.id
_entity.type
_entity.pdbx_description
1 polymer ?
#
loop_
_entity_poly.entity_id
_entity_poly.type
_entity_poly.pdbx_seq_one_letter_code
_entity_poly.pdbx_strand_id
1 'polypeptide(L)'
;MQNSHINEGTKMKQAEQDNHWLKQTLNLSQAAVDAGNHPFGALLVIDNRLALEAENTVNTYNDATRHAEMNLVSQACQNLSESQRKEAVLYTSTEPCAMCAGAIYWSGIKQVVYACSGSELNEIAGKSLICHSEEVFLGAVNPPSVRSTQSQSLIEQACEQHKKYWIEDWSCL
;
A
#
# COMPACT_ATOMS: atom_id res chain seq x y z
N MET A 1 32.17 17.27 1.43
CA MET A 1 32.12 16.61 2.75
C MET A 1 30.92 17.14 3.51
N GLN A 2 29.81 16.39 3.53
CA GLN A 2 28.74 16.52 4.52
C GLN A 2 27.86 15.27 4.43
N ASN A 3 28.32 14.21 5.11
CA ASN A 3 27.54 12.99 5.28
C ASN A 3 26.52 13.21 6.41
N SER A 4 25.25 13.21 6.03
CA SER A 4 24.22 12.28 6.51
C SER A 4 24.37 11.76 7.96
N HIS A 5 24.20 12.64 8.96
CA HIS A 5 23.77 12.22 10.29
C HIS A 5 22.25 12.38 10.40
N ILE A 6 21.51 11.50 9.74
CA ILE A 6 20.12 11.26 10.15
C ILE A 6 20.21 10.49 11.46
N ASN A 7 19.86 11.16 12.56
CA ASN A 7 19.90 10.64 13.93
C ASN A 7 19.11 9.32 14.03
N GLU A 8 19.69 8.28 14.65
CA GLU A 8 19.05 6.97 14.87
C GLU A 8 17.69 7.12 15.58
N GLY A 9 17.57 8.08 16.50
CA GLY A 9 16.31 8.38 17.19
C GLY A 9 15.19 8.87 16.26
N THR A 10 15.53 9.52 15.14
CA THR A 10 14.54 9.95 14.13
C THR A 10 14.09 8.77 13.27
N LYS A 11 15.00 7.86 12.93
CA LYS A 11 14.67 6.64 12.18
C LYS A 11 13.75 5.71 12.96
N MET A 12 14.00 5.53 14.26
CA MET A 12 13.15 4.72 15.14
C MET A 12 11.73 5.28 15.22
N LYS A 13 11.58 6.61 15.38
CA LYS A 13 10.25 7.26 15.38
C LYS A 13 9.51 7.09 14.05
N GLN A 14 10.20 7.18 12.91
CA GLN A 14 9.58 6.96 11.61
C GLN A 14 9.11 5.51 11.45
N ALA A 15 9.91 4.53 11.88
CA ALA A 15 9.55 3.13 11.80
C ALA A 15 8.33 2.80 12.68
N GLU A 16 8.25 3.36 13.89
CA GLU A 16 7.07 3.22 14.76
C GLU A 16 5.81 3.82 14.13
N GLN A 17 5.94 5.00 13.51
CA GLN A 17 4.86 5.66 12.79
C GLN A 17 4.42 4.85 11.57
N ASP A 18 5.36 4.34 10.78
CA ASP A 18 5.07 3.52 9.61
C ASP A 18 4.32 2.24 10.03
N ASN A 19 4.77 1.58 11.09
CA ASN A 19 4.13 0.39 11.64
C ASN A 19 2.72 0.67 12.16
N HIS A 20 2.49 1.84 12.78
CA HIS A 20 1.17 2.26 13.22
C HIS A 20 0.19 2.35 12.04
N TRP A 21 0.59 3.02 10.96
CA TRP A 21 -0.27 3.21 9.78
C TRP A 21 -0.45 1.93 8.98
N LEU A 22 0.59 1.13 8.80
CA LEU A 22 0.48 -0.19 8.15
C LEU A 22 -0.47 -1.12 8.91
N LYS A 23 -0.50 -1.08 10.24
CA LYS A 23 -1.49 -1.87 10.99
C LYS A 23 -2.93 -1.51 10.62
N GLN A 24 -3.20 -0.23 10.31
CA GLN A 24 -4.53 0.19 9.86
C GLN A 24 -4.85 -0.28 8.44
N THR A 25 -3.87 -0.35 7.54
CA THR A 25 -4.09 -0.92 6.20
C THR A 25 -4.45 -2.40 6.24
N LEU A 26 -3.93 -3.14 7.23
CA LEU A 26 -4.32 -4.55 7.46
C LEU A 26 -5.76 -4.67 7.98
N ASN A 27 -6.24 -3.70 8.77
CA ASN A 27 -7.65 -3.67 9.17
C ASN A 27 -8.57 -3.41 7.96
N LEU A 28 -8.19 -2.49 7.07
CA LEU A 28 -8.92 -2.21 5.82
C LEU A 28 -8.89 -3.43 4.87
N SER A 29 -7.75 -4.11 4.78
CA SER A 29 -7.61 -5.37 4.03
C SER A 29 -8.59 -6.44 4.53
N GLN A 30 -8.74 -6.57 5.85
CA GLN A 30 -9.72 -7.49 6.44
C GLN A 30 -11.16 -7.04 6.14
N ALA A 31 -11.47 -5.75 6.28
CA ALA A 31 -12.79 -5.21 5.96
C ALA A 31 -13.18 -5.45 4.49
N ALA A 32 -12.22 -5.34 3.56
CA ALA A 32 -12.42 -5.67 2.16
C ALA A 32 -12.84 -7.13 1.97
N VAL A 33 -12.19 -8.07 2.67
CA VAL A 33 -12.56 -9.50 2.66
C VAL A 33 -13.94 -9.72 3.23
N ASP A 34 -14.24 -9.10 4.37
CA ASP A 34 -15.55 -9.20 5.04
C ASP A 34 -16.68 -8.65 4.14
N ALA A 35 -16.35 -7.71 3.24
CA ALA A 35 -17.22 -7.18 2.20
C ALA A 35 -17.24 -8.00 0.89
N GLY A 36 -16.53 -9.13 0.82
CA GLY A 36 -16.47 -10.03 -0.33
C GLY A 36 -15.44 -9.66 -1.40
N ASN A 37 -14.49 -8.78 -1.11
CA ASN A 37 -13.41 -8.36 -2.02
C ASN A 37 -12.06 -9.04 -1.68
N HIS A 38 -11.05 -8.78 -2.52
CA HIS A 38 -9.70 -9.27 -2.29
C HIS A 38 -9.05 -8.55 -1.07
N PRO A 39 -8.12 -9.21 -0.34
CA PRO A 39 -7.51 -8.71 0.90
C PRO A 39 -6.48 -7.59 0.63
N PHE A 40 -6.94 -6.40 0.28
CA PHE A 40 -6.09 -5.23 0.10
C PHE A 40 -6.75 -3.99 0.70
N GLY A 41 -5.94 -3.21 1.42
CA GLY A 41 -6.34 -1.94 2.02
C GLY A 41 -5.24 -0.91 1.89
N ALA A 42 -5.62 0.36 1.70
CA ALA A 42 -4.68 1.47 1.55
C ALA A 42 -5.21 2.73 2.23
N LEU A 43 -4.30 3.56 2.72
CA LEU A 43 -4.62 4.85 3.32
C LEU A 43 -3.59 5.91 2.97
N LEU A 44 -3.98 7.17 3.10
CA LEU A 44 -3.18 8.33 2.82
C LEU A 44 -3.03 9.19 4.07
N VAL A 45 -1.79 9.56 4.41
CA VAL A 45 -1.46 10.36 5.60
C VAL A 45 -0.79 11.65 5.19
N ILE A 46 -1.20 12.77 5.81
CA ILE A 46 -0.59 14.09 5.65
C ILE A 46 -0.35 14.65 7.05
N ASP A 47 0.85 15.16 7.33
CA ASP A 47 1.23 15.69 8.66
C ASP A 47 0.88 14.74 9.82
N ASN A 48 1.17 13.43 9.64
CA ASN A 48 0.85 12.37 10.60
C ASN A 48 -0.64 12.30 10.99
N ARG A 49 -1.54 12.70 10.09
CA ARG A 49 -2.99 12.58 10.23
C ARG A 49 -3.55 11.80 9.04
N LEU A 50 -4.47 10.89 9.33
CA LEU A 50 -5.22 10.18 8.30
C LEU A 50 -6.00 11.20 7.46
N ALA A 51 -5.76 11.20 6.16
CA ALA A 51 -6.43 12.09 5.21
C ALA A 51 -7.54 11.35 4.46
N LEU A 52 -7.24 10.16 3.94
CA LEU A 52 -8.16 9.31 3.17
C LEU A 52 -7.82 7.83 3.41
N GLU A 53 -8.80 6.97 3.20
CA GLU A 53 -8.63 5.50 3.22
C GLU A 53 -9.49 4.85 2.13
N ALA A 54 -9.08 3.67 1.68
CA ALA A 54 -9.80 2.90 0.69
C ALA A 54 -9.52 1.40 0.82
N GLU A 55 -10.53 0.62 0.48
CA GLU A 55 -10.49 -0.83 0.38
C GLU A 55 -10.45 -1.27 -1.08
N ASN A 56 -10.07 -2.52 -1.30
CA ASN A 56 -10.32 -3.19 -2.58
C ASN A 56 -11.83 -3.32 -2.82
N THR A 57 -12.27 -2.99 -4.03
CA THR A 57 -13.68 -3.13 -4.43
C THR A 57 -13.83 -3.79 -5.80
N VAL A 58 -12.91 -4.69 -6.17
CA VAL A 58 -12.90 -5.39 -7.46
C VAL A 58 -14.17 -6.20 -7.66
N ASN A 59 -14.58 -6.98 -6.65
CA ASN A 59 -15.75 -7.85 -6.73
C ASN A 59 -17.04 -7.03 -6.62
N THR A 60 -17.08 -6.03 -5.73
CA THR A 60 -18.26 -5.16 -5.56
C THR A 60 -18.68 -4.48 -6.86
N TYR A 61 -17.72 -3.98 -7.64
CA TYR A 61 -18.02 -3.26 -8.89
C TYR A 61 -17.79 -4.09 -10.15
N ASN A 62 -17.36 -5.35 -10.01
CA ASN A 62 -16.97 -6.22 -11.12
C ASN A 62 -15.97 -5.51 -12.08
N ASP A 63 -14.96 -4.88 -11.49
CA ASP A 63 -13.98 -4.03 -12.19
C ASP A 63 -12.58 -4.33 -11.66
N ALA A 64 -11.77 -4.99 -12.49
CA ALA A 64 -10.43 -5.42 -12.15
C ALA A 64 -9.46 -4.27 -11.79
N THR A 65 -9.82 -3.02 -12.10
CA THR A 65 -8.99 -1.85 -11.78
C THR A 65 -9.24 -1.29 -10.38
N ARG A 66 -10.27 -1.77 -9.66
CA ARG A 66 -10.70 -1.26 -8.35
C ARG A 66 -9.87 -1.78 -7.18
N HIS A 67 -8.56 -1.71 -7.33
CA HIS A 67 -7.60 -1.96 -6.26
C HIS A 67 -7.70 -0.87 -5.20
N ALA A 68 -7.29 -1.19 -3.97
CA ALA A 68 -7.34 -0.25 -2.84
C ALA A 68 -6.57 1.04 -3.16
N GLU A 69 -5.38 0.95 -3.74
CA GLU A 69 -4.55 2.10 -4.09
C GLU A 69 -5.16 2.90 -5.24
N MET A 70 -5.79 2.26 -6.23
CA MET A 70 -6.48 2.95 -7.32
C MET A 70 -7.68 3.74 -6.82
N ASN A 71 -8.49 3.12 -5.95
CA ASN A 71 -9.61 3.78 -5.30
C ASN A 71 -9.11 4.98 -4.47
N LEU A 72 -8.06 4.80 -3.68
CA LEU A 72 -7.45 5.85 -2.86
C LEU A 72 -6.90 7.00 -3.69
N VAL A 73 -6.14 6.71 -4.75
CA VAL A 73 -5.57 7.72 -5.65
C VAL A 73 -6.67 8.52 -6.34
N SER A 74 -7.72 7.85 -6.81
CA SER A 74 -8.88 8.52 -7.42
C SER A 74 -9.53 9.50 -6.44
N GLN A 75 -9.78 9.05 -5.20
CA GLN A 75 -10.30 9.91 -4.14
C GLN A 75 -9.35 11.08 -3.82
N ALA A 76 -8.04 10.84 -3.77
CA ALA A 76 -7.05 11.87 -3.50
C ALA A 76 -7.01 12.95 -4.59
N CYS A 77 -7.11 12.56 -5.86
CA CYS A 77 -7.17 13.51 -6.98
C CYS A 77 -8.44 14.37 -6.97
N GLN A 78 -9.55 13.83 -6.47
CA GLN A 78 -10.83 14.56 -6.39
C GLN A 78 -10.94 15.48 -5.18
N ASN A 79 -10.35 15.10 -4.04
CA ASN A 79 -10.59 15.76 -2.74
C ASN A 79 -9.40 16.56 -2.21
N LEU A 80 -8.19 16.35 -2.73
CA LEU A 80 -6.98 17.01 -2.25
C LEU A 80 -6.36 17.89 -3.34
N SER A 81 -5.73 18.99 -2.94
CA SER A 81 -4.92 19.78 -3.85
C SER A 81 -3.65 19.03 -4.26
N GLU A 82 -3.04 19.45 -5.37
CA GLU A 82 -1.74 18.93 -5.79
C GLU A 82 -0.67 19.14 -4.70
N SER A 83 -0.69 20.28 -4.01
CA SER A 83 0.26 20.57 -2.92
C SER A 83 0.08 19.63 -1.74
N GLN A 84 -1.16 19.23 -1.42
CA GLN A 84 -1.43 18.25 -0.37
C GLN A 84 -0.94 16.86 -0.75
N ARG A 85 -1.21 16.41 -1.99
CA ARG A 85 -0.74 15.10 -2.49
C ARG A 85 0.79 15.01 -2.49
N LYS A 86 1.48 16.10 -2.85
CA LYS A 86 2.93 16.20 -2.81
C LYS A 86 3.55 16.11 -1.42
N GLU A 87 2.77 16.20 -0.35
CA GLU A 87 3.26 15.97 1.02
C GLU A 87 2.71 14.68 1.63
N ALA A 88 1.91 13.93 0.87
CA ALA A 88 1.24 12.74 1.35
C ALA A 88 2.15 11.49 1.34
N VAL A 89 1.93 10.63 2.33
CA VAL A 89 2.48 9.27 2.41
C VAL A 89 1.33 8.28 2.22
N LEU A 90 1.44 7.44 1.20
CA LEU A 90 0.52 6.32 0.99
C LEU A 90 1.04 5.10 1.74
N TYR A 91 0.20 4.53 2.59
CA TYR A 91 0.43 3.24 3.22
C TYR A 91 -0.50 2.22 2.57
N THR A 92 0.02 1.04 2.25
CA THR A 92 -0.75 -0.06 1.66
C THR A 92 -0.41 -1.38 2.34
N SER A 93 -1.39 -2.30 2.43
CA SER A 93 -1.17 -3.64 3.00
C SER A 93 -0.15 -4.45 2.21
N THR A 94 -0.06 -4.21 0.90
CA THR A 94 0.75 -4.98 -0.04
C THR A 94 1.39 -4.04 -1.06
N GLU A 95 2.60 -4.36 -1.51
CA GLU A 95 3.35 -3.55 -2.48
C GLU A 95 2.47 -3.23 -3.71
N PRO A 96 2.39 -1.96 -4.15
CA PRO A 96 1.57 -1.61 -5.29
C PRO A 96 2.01 -2.35 -6.55
N CYS A 97 1.06 -2.96 -7.25
CA CYS A 97 1.33 -3.53 -8.57
C CYS A 97 1.65 -2.45 -9.60
N ALA A 98 2.10 -2.84 -10.80
CA ALA A 98 2.50 -1.88 -11.83
C ALA A 98 1.43 -0.83 -12.20
N MET A 99 0.16 -1.23 -12.21
CA MET A 99 -0.98 -0.32 -12.45
C MET A 99 -1.08 0.74 -11.33
N CYS A 100 -1.10 0.28 -10.08
CA CYS A 100 -1.20 1.15 -8.91
C CYS A 100 0.03 2.07 -8.81
N ALA A 101 1.24 1.55 -9.04
CA ALA A 101 2.47 2.32 -9.04
C ALA A 101 2.41 3.48 -10.07
N GLY A 102 1.96 3.21 -11.30
CA GLY A 102 1.77 4.26 -12.31
C GLY A 102 0.76 5.33 -11.87
N ALA A 103 -0.38 4.93 -11.31
CA ALA A 103 -1.38 5.88 -10.81
C ALA A 103 -0.87 6.74 -9.66
N ILE A 104 -0.12 6.15 -8.72
CA ILE A 104 0.53 6.86 -7.61
C ILE A 104 1.48 7.93 -8.15
N TYR A 105 2.34 7.59 -9.12
CA TYR A 105 3.23 8.55 -9.76
C TYR A 105 2.46 9.73 -10.38
N TRP A 106 1.47 9.45 -11.22
CA TRP A 106 0.70 10.51 -11.90
C TRP A 106 -0.12 11.38 -10.94
N SER A 107 -0.48 10.86 -9.77
CA SER A 107 -1.18 11.63 -8.74
C SER A 107 -0.27 12.63 -8.01
N GLY A 108 1.06 12.47 -8.09
CA GLY A 108 2.02 13.32 -7.40
C GLY A 108 2.19 13.00 -5.91
N ILE A 109 1.76 11.82 -5.46
CA ILE A 109 2.02 11.33 -4.09
C ILE A 109 3.52 11.14 -3.89
N LYS A 110 4.04 11.60 -2.75
CA LYS A 110 5.48 11.67 -2.49
C LYS A 110 6.11 10.36 -2.07
N GLN A 111 5.39 9.57 -1.28
CA GLN A 111 5.96 8.39 -0.64
C GLN A 111 4.98 7.23 -0.59
N VAL A 112 5.51 6.01 -0.68
CA VAL A 112 4.78 4.76 -0.54
C VAL A 112 5.44 3.91 0.54
N VAL A 113 4.62 3.30 1.40
CA VAL A 113 5.04 2.36 2.42
C VAL A 113 4.15 1.12 2.36
N TYR A 114 4.74 -0.07 2.37
CA TYR A 114 3.99 -1.33 2.31
C TYR A 114 4.43 -2.36 3.35
N ALA A 115 3.55 -3.33 3.62
CA ALA A 115 3.84 -4.48 4.48
C ALA A 115 4.27 -5.71 3.68
N CYS A 116 3.35 -6.39 2.99
CA CYS A 116 3.65 -7.55 2.14
C CYS A 116 4.27 -7.11 0.81
N SER A 117 5.38 -7.72 0.39
CA SER A 117 6.01 -7.45 -0.90
C SER A 117 5.28 -8.12 -2.07
N GLY A 118 5.50 -7.63 -3.29
CA GLY A 118 4.96 -8.27 -4.50
C GLY A 118 5.48 -9.70 -4.70
N SER A 119 6.72 -9.97 -4.28
CA SER A 119 7.32 -11.32 -4.32
C SER A 119 6.62 -12.27 -3.34
N GLU A 120 6.41 -11.85 -2.09
CA GLU A 120 5.71 -12.66 -1.09
C GLU A 120 4.28 -12.97 -1.51
N LEU A 121 3.55 -11.98 -2.02
CA LEU A 121 2.20 -12.20 -2.56
C LEU A 121 2.23 -13.22 -3.71
N ASN A 122 3.22 -13.17 -4.59
CA ASN A 122 3.33 -14.09 -5.70
C ASN A 122 3.56 -15.53 -5.27
N GLU A 123 4.41 -15.74 -4.27
CA GLU A 123 4.64 -17.07 -3.69
C GLU A 123 3.34 -17.68 -3.12
N ILE A 124 2.44 -16.84 -2.60
CA ILE A 124 1.16 -17.26 -2.02
C ILE A 124 0.09 -17.49 -3.11
N ALA A 125 -0.13 -16.51 -3.98
CA ALA A 125 -1.29 -16.46 -4.87
C ALA A 125 -1.00 -16.99 -6.29
N GLY A 126 0.26 -17.08 -6.71
CA GLY A 126 0.70 -17.66 -7.99
C GLY A 126 0.15 -17.00 -9.27
N LYS A 127 -0.46 -15.80 -9.16
CA LYS A 127 -1.17 -15.11 -10.26
C LYS A 127 -0.82 -13.62 -10.38
N SER A 128 0.36 -13.21 -9.93
CA SER A 128 0.73 -11.79 -9.91
C SER A 128 1.62 -11.42 -11.10
N LEU A 129 1.40 -10.23 -11.67
CA LEU A 129 2.35 -9.60 -12.58
C LEU A 129 3.53 -9.10 -11.74
N ILE A 130 4.66 -9.80 -11.82
CA ILE A 130 5.87 -9.42 -11.07
C ILE A 130 6.57 -8.30 -11.80
N CYS A 131 6.19 -7.09 -11.39
CA CYS A 131 6.89 -5.86 -11.65
C CYS A 131 6.81 -5.06 -10.36
N HIS A 132 7.91 -5.00 -9.64
CA HIS A 132 8.03 -4.24 -8.41
C HIS A 132 7.74 -2.78 -8.70
N SER A 133 7.13 -2.11 -7.73
CA SER A 133 6.77 -0.70 -7.84
C SER A 133 8.00 0.17 -8.19
N GLU A 134 9.15 -0.17 -7.62
CA GLU A 134 10.44 0.47 -7.92
C GLU A 134 10.87 0.31 -9.38
N GLU A 135 10.59 -0.82 -10.03
CA GLU A 135 10.93 -1.06 -11.45
C GLU A 135 10.11 -0.15 -12.37
N VAL A 136 8.84 0.10 -12.04
CA VAL A 136 8.00 1.07 -12.75
C VAL A 136 8.56 2.48 -12.63
N PHE A 137 9.13 2.80 -11.47
CA PHE A 137 9.68 4.12 -11.16
C PHE A 137 11.04 4.42 -11.80
N LEU A 138 11.74 3.43 -12.36
CA LEU A 138 13.02 3.63 -13.04
C LEU A 138 12.93 4.59 -14.25
N GLY A 139 11.78 4.63 -14.93
CA GLY A 139 11.54 5.53 -16.07
C GLY A 139 10.94 6.90 -15.69
N ALA A 140 10.67 7.14 -14.40
CA ALA A 140 9.93 8.31 -13.95
C ALA A 140 10.82 9.54 -13.72
N VAL A 141 10.26 10.72 -13.96
CA VAL A 141 10.90 11.99 -13.59
C VAL A 141 10.41 12.39 -12.21
N ASN A 142 11.28 12.32 -11.20
CA ASN A 142 10.96 12.50 -9.77
C ASN A 142 9.99 11.43 -9.24
N PRO A 143 10.40 10.15 -9.15
CA PRO A 143 9.56 9.09 -8.59
C PRO A 143 9.26 9.29 -7.11
N PRO A 144 8.14 8.74 -6.61
CA PRO A 144 7.91 8.64 -5.17
C PRO A 144 9.00 7.78 -4.50
N SER A 145 9.32 8.08 -3.25
CA SER A 145 10.17 7.17 -2.46
C SER A 145 9.35 5.97 -1.99
N VAL A 146 9.87 4.76 -2.19
CA VAL A 146 9.24 3.51 -1.75
C VAL A 146 10.01 2.92 -0.57
N ARG A 147 9.31 2.33 0.39
CA ARG A 147 9.94 1.53 1.46
C ARG A 147 9.00 0.43 1.98
N SER A 148 9.57 -0.69 2.38
CA SER A 148 8.87 -1.72 3.15
C SER A 148 9.07 -1.50 4.65
N THR A 149 8.13 -2.00 5.46
CA THR A 149 8.39 -2.14 6.90
C THR A 149 9.50 -3.15 7.18
N GLN A 150 10.19 -2.95 8.30
CA GLN A 150 11.13 -3.93 8.87
C GLN A 150 10.47 -4.78 9.98
N SER A 151 9.18 -4.58 10.24
CA SER A 151 8.43 -5.34 11.24
C SER A 151 8.03 -6.70 10.70
N GLN A 152 8.77 -7.74 11.12
CA GLN A 152 8.48 -9.13 10.75
C GLN A 152 7.02 -9.53 11.07
N SER A 153 6.49 -9.10 12.23
CA SER A 153 5.12 -9.41 12.62
C SER A 153 4.07 -8.81 11.68
N LEU A 154 4.30 -7.60 11.15
CA LEU A 154 3.36 -6.98 10.21
C LEU A 154 3.43 -7.64 8.82
N ILE A 155 4.65 -7.99 8.38
CA ILE A 155 4.85 -8.75 7.15
C ILE A 155 4.13 -10.10 7.24
N GLU A 156 4.35 -10.85 8.31
CA GLU A 156 3.69 -12.13 8.55
C GLU A 156 2.17 -11.99 8.60
N GLN A 157 1.65 -10.96 9.28
CA GLN A 157 0.21 -10.71 9.34
C GLN A 157 -0.38 -10.40 7.96
N ALA A 158 0.30 -9.58 7.15
CA ALA A 158 -0.13 -9.26 5.79
C ALA A 158 -0.12 -10.49 4.87
N CYS A 159 0.95 -11.29 4.92
CA CYS A 159 1.06 -12.55 4.20
C CYS A 159 0.00 -13.57 4.65
N GLU A 160 -0.32 -13.62 5.93
CA GLU A 160 -1.34 -14.52 6.47
C GLU A 160 -2.75 -14.20 5.98
N GLN A 161 -3.11 -12.91 5.85
CA GLN A 161 -4.38 -12.51 5.23
C GLN A 161 -4.50 -13.04 3.79
N HIS A 162 -3.40 -12.97 3.03
CA HIS A 162 -3.36 -13.54 1.69
C HIS A 162 -3.46 -15.07 1.70
N LYS A 163 -2.76 -15.77 2.59
CA LYS A 163 -2.86 -17.25 2.67
C LYS A 163 -4.29 -17.69 2.96
N LYS A 164 -4.94 -17.06 3.94
CA LYS A 164 -6.35 -17.32 4.28
C LYS A 164 -7.28 -17.08 3.10
N TYR A 165 -7.06 -16.02 2.32
CA TYR A 165 -7.92 -15.71 1.19
C TYR A 165 -7.70 -16.63 -0.03
N TRP A 166 -6.43 -16.87 -0.39
CA TRP A 166 -6.07 -17.52 -1.67
C TRP A 166 -5.84 -19.03 -1.58
N ILE A 167 -5.50 -19.54 -0.40
CA ILE A 167 -5.14 -20.96 -0.20
C ILE A 167 -6.22 -21.69 0.57
N GLU A 168 -6.77 -21.09 1.63
CA GLU A 168 -7.86 -21.72 2.38
C GLU A 168 -9.15 -21.66 1.55
N ASP A 169 -9.78 -22.81 1.39
CA ASP A 169 -10.99 -22.95 0.58
C ASP A 169 -12.19 -22.33 1.33
N TRP A 170 -12.71 -21.21 0.82
CA TRP A 170 -13.89 -20.52 1.36
C TRP A 170 -15.22 -21.23 1.00
N SER A 171 -15.16 -22.48 0.53
CA SER A 171 -16.32 -23.29 0.12
C SER A 171 -17.26 -23.71 1.27
N CYS A 172 -17.03 -23.22 2.50
CA CYS A 172 -17.78 -23.60 3.71
C CYS A 172 -18.29 -22.42 4.57
N LEU A 173 -18.50 -21.22 4.01
CA LEU A 173 -19.30 -20.16 4.66
C LEU A 173 -20.56 -19.81 3.86
#